data_AF-A0AAD5APC1-F1
#
_entry.id   AF-A0AAD5APC1-F1
#
_cell.length_a   1.000
_cell.length_b   1.000
_cell.length_c   1.000
_cell.angle_alpha   90.00
_cell.angle_beta   90.00
_cell.angle_gamma   90.00
#
_symmetry.space_group_name_H-M   'P 1'
#
loop_
_entity.id
_entity.type
_entity.pdbx_description
1 polymer ?
#
loop_
_entity_poly.entity_id
_entity_poly.type
_entity_poly.pdbx_seq_one_letter_code
_entity_poly.pdbx_strand_id
1 'polypeptide(L)'
;MAARGLEKADTGALSPEQQDKLRQFKIKTRIENEMYLRTHPELQMLLSDFLRDVFIKRPTDIREFAADHFSDKDLPRKIQMKLEEKASAII
;
A
#
# COMPACT_ATOMS: atom_id res chain seq x y z
N MET A 1 35.74 -12.17 13.97
CA MET A 1 35.89 -12.68 12.58
C MET A 1 34.54 -12.59 11.88
N ALA A 2 34.44 -11.62 10.94
CA ALA A 2 33.41 -11.39 9.89
C ALA A 2 31.94 -11.73 10.24
N ALA A 3 31.02 -10.79 10.50
CA ALA A 3 30.60 -9.64 9.68
C ALA A 3 30.33 -9.99 8.19
N ARG A 4 29.63 -11.10 7.91
CA ARG A 4 29.21 -11.46 6.54
C ARG A 4 27.81 -12.08 6.50
N GLY A 5 26.79 -11.26 6.76
CA GLY A 5 25.40 -11.68 6.61
C GLY A 5 24.44 -10.61 6.09
N LEU A 6 24.93 -9.39 5.83
CA LEU A 6 24.08 -8.23 5.48
C LEU A 6 24.72 -7.35 4.39
N GLU A 7 25.70 -7.84 3.65
CA GLU A 7 26.13 -7.14 2.44
C GLU A 7 25.13 -7.46 1.33
N LYS A 8 24.30 -6.45 0.99
CA LYS A 8 23.52 -6.29 -0.25
C LYS A 8 23.09 -7.61 -0.87
N ALA A 9 21.84 -8.04 -0.60
CA ALA A 9 21.16 -9.17 -1.25
C ALA A 9 21.84 -9.56 -2.57
N ASP A 10 22.70 -10.57 -2.50
CA ASP A 10 23.59 -10.95 -3.59
C ASP A 10 22.68 -11.34 -4.75
N THR A 11 22.56 -10.45 -5.74
CA THR A 11 21.68 -10.66 -6.90
C THR A 11 22.14 -11.87 -7.72
N GLY A 12 23.33 -12.41 -7.44
CA GLY A 12 23.84 -13.69 -7.92
C GLY A 12 23.49 -14.92 -7.08
N ALA A 13 22.82 -14.78 -5.92
CA ALA A 13 22.51 -15.90 -5.01
C ALA A 13 21.43 -16.84 -5.53
N LEU A 14 20.61 -16.40 -6.50
CA LEU A 14 19.57 -17.21 -7.09
C LEU A 14 20.04 -17.80 -8.41
N SER A 15 19.84 -19.11 -8.58
CA SER A 15 20.03 -19.76 -9.87
C SER A 15 19.11 -19.16 -10.94
N PRO A 16 19.43 -19.28 -12.24
CA PRO A 16 18.55 -18.78 -13.30
C PRO A 16 17.10 -19.27 -13.19
N GLU A 17 16.90 -20.55 -12.84
CA GLU A 17 15.57 -21.10 -12.61
C GLU A 17 14.84 -20.47 -11.42
N GLN A 18 15.56 -20.16 -10.34
CA GLN A 18 14.99 -19.48 -9.18
C GLN A 18 14.63 -18.02 -9.50
N GLN A 19 15.43 -17.35 -10.33
CA GLN A 19 15.14 -16.00 -10.80
C GLN A 19 13.88 -15.99 -11.66
N ASP A 20 13.72 -16.95 -12.57
CA ASP A 20 12.53 -17.08 -13.41
C ASP A 20 11.28 -17.39 -12.58
N LYS A 21 11.37 -18.32 -11.63
CA LYS A 21 10.27 -18.60 -10.69
C LYS A 21 9.90 -17.36 -9.87
N LEU A 22 10.89 -16.63 -9.35
CA LEU A 22 10.66 -15.40 -8.61
C LEU A 22 10.00 -14.33 -9.48
N ARG A 23 10.41 -14.20 -10.74
CA ARG A 23 9.81 -13.27 -11.69
C ARG A 23 8.35 -13.61 -11.94
N GLN A 24 8.02 -14.87 -12.23
CA GLN A 24 6.64 -15.31 -12.44
C GLN A 24 5.78 -15.09 -11.19
N PHE A 25 6.32 -15.41 -10.02
CA PHE A 25 5.67 -15.14 -8.75
C PHE A 25 5.36 -13.64 -8.57
N LYS A 26 6.36 -12.76 -8.76
CA LYS A 26 6.17 -11.30 -8.66
C LYS A 26 5.13 -10.77 -9.64
N ILE A 27 5.10 -11.28 -10.88
CA ILE A 27 4.10 -10.89 -11.87
C ILE A 27 2.70 -11.28 -11.37
N LYS A 28 2.51 -12.53 -10.95
CA LYS A 28 1.23 -13.01 -10.42
C LYS A 28 0.77 -12.17 -9.22
N THR A 29 1.65 -11.95 -8.25
CA THR A 29 1.34 -11.14 -7.07
C THR A 29 0.98 -9.70 -7.44
N ARG A 30 1.64 -9.10 -8.43
CA ARG A 30 1.28 -7.75 -8.90
C ARG A 30 -0.13 -7.70 -9.48
N ILE A 31 -0.49 -8.70 -10.28
CA ILE A 31 -1.84 -8.81 -10.86
C ILE A 31 -2.87 -8.96 -9.74
N GLU A 32 -2.64 -9.85 -8.78
CA GLU A 32 -3.53 -10.08 -7.65
C GLU A 32 -3.70 -8.80 -6.81
N ASN A 33 -2.62 -8.08 -6.53
CA ASN A 33 -2.66 -6.81 -5.80
C ASN A 33 -3.47 -5.75 -6.55
N GLU A 34 -3.29 -5.62 -7.87
CA GLU A 34 -4.08 -4.67 -8.67
C GLU A 34 -5.56 -5.05 -8.70
N MET A 35 -5.88 -6.34 -8.83
CA MET A 35 -7.26 -6.82 -8.77
C MET A 35 -7.88 -6.54 -7.40
N TYR A 36 -7.14 -6.75 -6.32
CA TYR A 36 -7.58 -6.41 -4.97
C TYR A 36 -7.90 -4.92 -4.85
N LEU A 37 -6.98 -4.03 -5.26
CA LEU A 37 -7.21 -2.58 -5.22
C LEU A 37 -8.40 -2.14 -6.09
N ARG A 38 -8.66 -2.79 -7.23
CA ARG A 38 -9.81 -2.48 -8.10
C ARG A 38 -11.14 -2.92 -7.51
N THR A 39 -11.16 -4.02 -6.76
CA THR A 39 -12.37 -4.60 -6.17
C THR A 39 -12.71 -4.00 -4.81
N HIS A 40 -11.79 -3.27 -4.20
CA HIS A 40 -11.89 -2.69 -2.85
C HIS A 40 -11.87 -1.14 -2.92
N PRO A 41 -12.98 -0.50 -3.29
CA PRO A 41 -13.07 0.97 -3.45
C PRO A 41 -12.79 1.75 -2.15
N GLU A 42 -12.96 1.13 -0.99
CA GLU A 42 -12.65 1.71 0.31
C GLU A 42 -11.16 2.06 0.44
N LEU A 43 -10.26 1.27 -0.16
CA LEU A 43 -8.82 1.54 -0.15
C LEU A 43 -8.48 2.75 -1.01
N GLN A 44 -9.14 2.89 -2.16
CA GLN A 44 -8.98 4.06 -3.02
C GLN A 44 -9.40 5.33 -2.27
N MET A 45 -10.53 5.29 -1.58
CA MET A 45 -11.02 6.44 -0.81
C MET A 45 -10.09 6.78 0.35
N LEU A 46 -9.67 5.76 1.12
CA LEU A 46 -8.73 5.91 2.22
C LEU A 46 -7.43 6.57 1.77
N LEU A 47 -6.81 6.06 0.70
CA LEU A 47 -5.55 6.60 0.18
C LEU A 47 -5.72 8.00 -0.42
N SER A 48 -6.85 8.27 -1.09
CA SER A 48 -7.11 9.58 -1.69
C SER A 48 -7.31 10.66 -0.63
N ASP A 49 -8.03 10.35 0.45
CA ASP A 49 -8.20 11.24 1.60
C ASP A 49 -6.87 11.54 2.28
N PHE A 50 -6.05 10.51 2.53
CA PHE A 50 -4.72 10.68 3.10
C PHE A 50 -3.83 11.58 2.22
N LEU A 51 -3.75 11.29 0.92
CA LEU A 51 -2.93 12.08 -0.01
C LEU A 51 -3.42 13.53 -0.13
N ARG A 52 -4.75 13.74 -0.13
CA ARG A 52 -5.33 15.09 -0.10
C ARG A 52 -4.82 15.86 1.11
N ASP A 53 -4.88 15.26 2.29
CA ASP A 53 -4.41 15.85 3.53
C ASP A 53 -2.90 16.15 3.50
N VAL A 54 -2.10 15.23 2.97
CA VAL A 54 -0.65 15.43 2.79
C VAL A 54 -0.37 16.63 1.88
N PHE A 55 -1.07 16.77 0.76
CA PHE A 55 -0.86 17.88 -0.17
C PHE A 55 -1.30 19.23 0.40
N ILE A 56 -2.36 19.24 1.23
CA ILE A 56 -2.87 20.46 1.88
C ILE A 56 -1.96 20.87 3.04
N LYS A 57 -1.65 19.93 3.94
CA LYS A 57 -0.94 20.21 5.20
C LYS A 57 0.58 20.24 5.05
N ARG A 58 1.11 19.61 4.00
CA ARG A 58 2.55 19.50 3.69
C ARG A 58 3.40 19.19 4.95
N PRO A 59 3.18 18.04 5.59
CA PRO A 59 3.86 17.70 6.83
C PRO A 59 5.37 17.56 6.62
N THR A 60 6.15 17.92 7.66
CA THR A 60 7.61 17.81 7.64
C THR A 60 8.08 16.36 7.78
N ASP A 61 7.41 15.56 8.64
CA ASP A 61 7.59 14.11 8.70
C ASP A 61 6.32 13.39 8.22
N ILE A 62 6.42 12.80 7.04
CA ILE A 62 5.32 12.06 6.41
C ILE A 62 4.97 10.76 7.15
N ARG A 63 5.94 10.14 7.84
CA ARG A 63 5.74 8.86 8.53
C ARG A 63 4.99 9.05 9.82
N GLU A 64 5.34 10.07 10.59
CA GLU A 64 4.59 10.46 11.79
C GLU A 64 3.16 10.87 11.42
N PHE A 65 3.01 11.69 10.38
CA PHE A 65 1.70 12.05 9.85
C PHE A 65 0.85 10.83 9.43
N ALA A 66 1.47 9.86 8.75
CA ALA A 66 0.80 8.61 8.40
C ALA A 66 0.41 7.78 9.63
N ALA A 67 1.31 7.67 10.62
CA ALA A 67 1.05 6.94 11.85
C ALA A 67 -0.17 7.51 12.58
N ASP A 68 -0.25 8.83 12.74
CA ASP A 68 -1.40 9.50 13.36
C ASP A 68 -2.68 9.30 12.55
N HIS A 69 -2.61 9.46 11.23
CA HIS A 69 -3.78 9.33 10.36
C HIS A 69 -4.36 7.90 10.37
N PHE A 70 -3.51 6.88 10.21
CA PHE A 70 -3.96 5.49 10.12
C PHE A 70 -4.20 4.82 11.48
N SER A 71 -3.75 5.42 12.58
CA SER A 71 -4.04 4.93 13.95
C SER A 71 -5.38 5.44 14.50
N ASP A 72 -6.09 6.31 13.78
CA ASP A 72 -7.42 6.78 14.16
C ASP A 72 -8.43 5.62 14.19
N LYS A 73 -8.96 5.33 15.39
CA LYS A 73 -9.92 4.24 15.62
C LYS A 73 -11.25 4.45 14.89
N ASP A 74 -11.61 5.70 14.60
CA ASP A 74 -12.83 6.04 13.87
C ASP A 74 -12.65 5.99 12.35
N LEU A 75 -11.42 5.83 11.85
CA LEU A 75 -11.12 5.83 10.43
C LEU A 75 -11.95 4.81 9.64
N PRO A 76 -12.11 3.53 10.07
CA PRO A 76 -12.94 2.58 9.33
C PRO A 76 -14.39 3.05 9.19
N ARG A 77 -14.96 3.60 10.27
CA ARG A 77 -16.32 4.14 10.27
C ARG A 77 -16.45 5.34 9.32
N LYS A 78 -15.48 6.25 9.33
CA LYS A 78 -15.45 7.42 8.43
C LYS A 78 -15.39 7.01 6.96
N ILE A 79 -14.56 6.01 6.63
CA ILE A 79 -14.46 5.50 5.26
C ILE A 79 -15.76 4.81 4.83
N GLN A 80 -16.36 3.99 5.70
CA GLN A 80 -17.64 3.33 5.42
C GLN A 80 -18.75 4.35 5.12
N MET A 81 -18.90 5.38 5.96
CA MET A 81 -19.90 6.43 5.73
C MET A 81 -19.71 7.12 4.38
N LYS A 82 -18.47 7.50 4.03
CA LYS A 82 -18.19 8.13 2.74
C LYS A 82 -18.45 7.20 1.56
N LEU A 83 -18.20 5.89 1.72
CA LEU A 83 -18.47 4.89 0.70
C LEU A 83 -19.98 4.81 0.40
N GLU A 84 -20.80 4.81 1.46
CA GLU A 84 -22.26 4.83 1.37
C GLU A 84 -22.77 6.12 0.72
N GLU A 85 -22.26 7.28 1.14
CA GLU A 85 -22.59 8.58 0.53
C GLU A 85 -22.28 8.59 -0.98
N LYS A 86 -21.10 8.08 -1.37
CA LYS A 86 -20.70 7.99 -2.77
C LYS A 86 -21.58 7.03 -3.56
N ALA A 87 -22.00 5.90 -2.96
CA ALA A 87 -22.90 4.96 -3.61
C ALA A 87 -24.30 5.55 -3.80
N SER A 88 -24.82 6.29 -2.82
CA SER A 88 -26.11 6.98 -2.92
C SER A 88 -26.12 8.14 -3.90
N ALA A 89 -24.99 8.82 -4.12
CA ALA A 89 -24.89 9.93 -5.07
C ALA A 89 -24.81 9.49 -6.56
N ILE A 90 -24.68 8.18 -6.83
CA ILE A 90 -24.61 7.62 -8.18
C ILE A 90 -25.99 7.13 -8.68
N ILE A 91 -27.00 7.10 -7.79
CA ILE A 91 -28.41 6.78 -8.10
C ILE A 91 -29.20 8.08 -8.25
#